data_AF-A0A3B8R4X6-F1
#
_entry.id   AF-A0A3B8R4X6-F1
#
_cell.length_a   1.000
_cell.length_b   1.000
_cell.length_c   1.000
_cell.angle_alpha   90.00
_cell.angle_beta   90.00
_cell.angle_gamma   90.00
#
_symmetry.space_group_name_H-M   'P 1'
#
loop_
_entity.id
_entity.type
_entity.pdbx_description
1 polymer ?
#
loop_
_entity_poly.entity_id
_entity_poly.type
_entity_poly.pdbx_seq_one_letter_code
_entity_poly.pdbx_strand_id
1 'polypeptide(L)'
;MPEGPEIRRAADALSDAIAGLSIDHVRLPYHRLRPFGPRFRGQRITTFRTHGKALLTNFDNGWTIYSHNQLYGLWQVARPNDPLLPGRALRLELGHQDRCIRLYSATDISLWRTQNVA
;
A
#
# COMPACT_ATOMS: atom_id res chain seq x y z
N MET A 1 1.70 -14.44 11.61
CA MET A 1 0.87 -13.30 11.21
C MET A 1 1.40 -12.10 11.97
N PRO A 2 1.57 -10.92 11.35
CA PRO A 2 2.08 -9.78 12.08
C PRO A 2 1.11 -9.35 13.20
N GLU A 3 1.64 -8.94 14.35
CA GLU A 3 0.85 -8.44 15.48
C GLU A 3 0.63 -6.92 15.40
N GLY A 4 -0.31 -6.40 16.19
CA GLY A 4 -0.69 -4.97 16.18
C GLY A 4 0.49 -3.98 16.21
N PRO A 5 1.49 -4.16 17.09
CA PRO A 5 2.69 -3.31 17.11
C PRO A 5 3.52 -3.37 15.82
N GLU A 6 3.58 -4.52 15.15
CA GLU A 6 4.34 -4.70 13.91
C GLU A 6 3.65 -3.99 12.74
N ILE A 7 2.31 -4.07 12.68
CA ILE A 7 1.52 -3.34 11.70
C ILE A 7 1.65 -1.83 11.90
N ARG A 8 1.71 -1.35 13.16
CA ARG A 8 1.95 0.06 13.46
C ARG A 8 3.32 0.52 12.95
N ARG A 9 4.39 -0.21 13.27
CA ARG A 9 5.74 0.10 12.75
C ARG A 9 5.79 0.12 11.23
N ALA A 10 5.09 -0.82 10.58
CA ALA A 10 4.99 -0.82 9.13
C ALA A 10 4.26 0.44 8.62
N ALA A 11 3.14 0.82 9.24
CA ALA A 11 2.42 2.04 8.89
C ALA A 11 3.29 3.30 9.04
N ASP A 12 4.05 3.41 10.13
CA ASP A 12 4.94 4.54 10.38
C ASP A 12 6.05 4.59 9.32
N ALA A 13 6.71 3.47 9.02
CA ALA A 13 7.74 3.40 7.99
C ALA A 13 7.22 3.73 6.58
N LEU A 14 6.00 3.32 6.24
CA LEU A 14 5.35 3.68 4.98
C LEU A 14 5.00 5.17 4.94
N SER A 15 4.53 5.71 6.06
CA SER A 15 4.20 7.13 6.19
C SER A 15 5.42 8.01 5.96
N ASP A 16 6.52 7.71 6.65
CA ASP A 16 7.79 8.44 6.50
C ASP A 16 8.35 8.37 5.07
N ALA A 17 8.06 7.28 4.36
CA ALA A 17 8.59 7.06 3.02
C ALA A 17 7.86 7.85 1.91
N ILE A 18 6.52 7.98 1.99
CA ILE A 18 5.74 8.49 0.84
C ILE A 18 4.47 9.29 1.20
N ALA A 19 4.08 9.42 2.47
CA ALA A 19 2.89 10.21 2.81
C ALA A 19 3.06 11.68 2.40
N GLY A 20 2.01 12.28 1.86
CA GLY A 20 1.99 13.65 1.36
C GLY A 20 2.64 13.85 -0.01
N LEU A 21 3.32 12.85 -0.57
CA LEU A 21 3.92 12.91 -1.91
C LEU A 21 2.90 12.51 -2.99
N SER A 22 3.02 13.12 -4.18
CA SER A 22 2.14 12.79 -5.32
C SER A 22 2.62 11.52 -6.01
N ILE A 23 1.74 10.54 -6.16
CA ILE A 23 2.09 9.26 -6.76
C ILE A 23 2.28 9.42 -8.28
N ASP A 24 3.52 9.32 -8.75
CA ASP A 24 3.88 9.38 -10.18
C ASP A 24 4.11 7.99 -10.78
N HIS A 25 4.36 6.99 -9.93
CA HIS A 25 4.63 5.61 -10.28
C HIS A 25 3.57 4.67 -9.70
N VAL A 26 2.99 3.83 -10.56
CA VAL A 26 1.95 2.87 -10.18
C VAL A 26 2.18 1.57 -10.93
N ARG A 27 2.33 0.47 -10.20
CA ARG A 27 2.43 -0.88 -10.77
C ARG A 27 1.50 -1.83 -10.01
N LEU A 28 0.48 -2.34 -10.71
CA LEU A 28 -0.59 -3.15 -10.13
C LEU A 28 -0.69 -4.52 -10.83
N PRO A 29 0.26 -5.44 -10.62
CA PRO A 29 0.22 -6.75 -11.26
C PRO A 29 -0.98 -7.60 -10.80
N TYR A 30 -1.51 -7.36 -9.60
CA TYR A 30 -2.66 -8.09 -9.05
C TYR A 30 -3.97 -7.72 -9.76
N HIS A 31 -4.61 -8.71 -10.38
CA HIS A 31 -5.78 -8.52 -11.24
C HIS A 31 -6.92 -7.72 -10.58
N ARG A 32 -7.16 -7.91 -9.27
CA ARG A 32 -8.21 -7.18 -8.54
C ARG A 32 -7.94 -5.68 -8.41
N LEU A 33 -6.68 -5.26 -8.51
CA LEU A 33 -6.29 -3.86 -8.39
C LEU A 33 -6.10 -3.15 -9.72
N ARG A 34 -5.85 -3.88 -10.81
CA ARG A 34 -5.60 -3.31 -12.15
C ARG A 34 -6.60 -2.23 -12.58
N PRO A 35 -7.93 -2.39 -12.38
CA PRO A 35 -8.90 -1.37 -12.79
C PRO A 35 -8.78 -0.03 -12.06
N PHE A 36 -8.06 0.01 -10.94
CA PHE A 36 -7.95 1.18 -10.08
C PHE A 36 -6.69 2.01 -10.32
N GLY A 37 -5.78 1.60 -11.19
CA GLY A 37 -4.55 2.36 -11.50
C GLY A 37 -4.76 3.87 -11.73
N PRO A 38 -5.74 4.28 -12.56
CA PRO A 38 -6.05 5.69 -12.79
C PRO A 38 -6.49 6.47 -11.53
N ARG A 39 -6.96 5.79 -10.47
CA ARG A 39 -7.36 6.43 -9.22
C ARG A 39 -6.18 6.77 -8.30
N PHE A 40 -5.00 6.23 -8.55
CA PHE A 40 -3.82 6.46 -7.70
C PHE A 40 -2.87 7.50 -8.30
N ARG A 41 -2.72 7.51 -9.63
CA ARG A 41 -1.76 8.41 -10.28
C ARG A 41 -2.13 9.89 -10.08
N GLY A 42 -1.15 10.69 -9.71
CA GLY A 42 -1.28 12.12 -9.39
C GLY A 42 -1.84 12.40 -8.00
N GLN A 43 -2.41 11.41 -7.33
CA GLN A 43 -3.01 11.55 -5.99
C GLN A 43 -1.95 11.45 -4.90
N ARG A 44 -2.28 11.88 -3.68
CA ARG A 44 -1.40 11.77 -2.52
C ARG A 44 -1.95 10.78 -1.52
N ILE A 45 -1.06 10.00 -0.93
CA ILE A 45 -1.42 9.23 0.27
C ILE A 45 -1.43 10.20 1.45
N THR A 46 -2.57 10.35 2.12
CA THR A 46 -2.73 11.27 3.25
C THR A 46 -2.31 10.63 4.56
N THR A 47 -2.69 9.37 4.78
CA THR A 47 -2.40 8.66 6.03
C THR A 47 -2.33 7.15 5.83
N PHE A 48 -1.44 6.51 6.58
CA PHE A 48 -1.45 5.07 6.83
C PHE A 48 -2.04 4.82 8.22
N ARG A 49 -3.11 4.05 8.31
CA ARG A 49 -3.80 3.75 9.59
C ARG A 49 -3.86 2.26 9.82
N THR A 50 -3.85 1.86 11.08
CA THR A 50 -4.01 0.45 11.47
C THR A 50 -5.43 0.25 12.00
N HIS A 51 -6.14 -0.75 11.49
CA HIS A 51 -7.42 -1.19 12.05
C HIS A 51 -7.29 -2.67 12.42
N GLY A 52 -7.09 -2.97 13.71
CA GLY A 52 -6.71 -4.32 14.15
C GLY A 52 -5.41 -4.78 13.48
N LYS A 53 -5.49 -5.84 12.67
CA LYS A 53 -4.37 -6.41 11.90
C LYS A 53 -4.35 -5.95 10.43
N ALA A 54 -5.27 -5.08 10.04
CA ALA A 54 -5.31 -4.47 8.73
C ALA A 54 -4.56 -3.13 8.69
N LEU A 55 -4.08 -2.80 7.50
CA LEU A 55 -3.48 -1.51 7.18
C LEU A 55 -4.32 -0.81 6.11
N LEU A 56 -4.75 0.41 6.45
CA LEU A 56 -5.54 1.30 5.62
C LEU A 56 -4.62 2.39 5.04
N THR A 57 -4.62 2.53 3.71
CA THR A 57 -3.86 3.59 3.01
C THR A 57 -4.86 4.57 2.40
N ASN A 58 -4.99 5.75 3.01
CA ASN A 58 -5.95 6.77 2.60
C ASN A 58 -5.35 7.70 1.54
N PHE A 59 -6.13 8.03 0.52
CA PHE A 59 -5.77 8.97 -0.54
C PHE A 59 -6.55 10.28 -0.38
N ASP A 60 -6.04 11.37 -0.94
CA ASP A 60 -6.66 12.69 -0.95
C ASP A 60 -7.92 12.80 -1.82
N ASN A 61 -8.20 11.80 -2.65
CA ASN A 61 -9.42 11.71 -3.47
C ASN A 61 -10.56 10.87 -2.85
N GLY A 62 -10.52 10.62 -1.54
CA GLY A 62 -11.57 9.91 -0.82
C GLY A 62 -11.63 8.41 -1.12
N TRP A 63 -10.52 7.81 -1.53
CA TRP A 63 -10.34 6.37 -1.64
C TRP A 63 -9.37 5.85 -0.58
N THR A 64 -9.58 4.61 -0.16
CA THR A 64 -8.74 3.91 0.82
C THR A 64 -8.44 2.50 0.31
N ILE A 65 -7.15 2.15 0.25
CA ILE A 65 -6.76 0.74 0.11
C ILE A 65 -6.83 0.09 1.48
N TYR A 66 -7.64 -0.95 1.59
CA TYR A 66 -7.61 -1.89 2.70
C TYR A 66 -6.65 -3.03 2.34
N SER A 67 -5.73 -3.37 3.24
CA SER A 67 -4.84 -4.52 3.08
C SER A 67 -4.71 -5.29 4.39
N HIS A 68 -4.80 -6.62 4.31
CA HIS A 68 -4.54 -7.48 5.45
C HIS A 68 -3.39 -8.44 5.13
N ASN A 69 -2.35 -8.41 5.95
CA ASN A 69 -1.14 -9.18 5.67
C ASN A 69 -1.30 -10.69 5.90
N GLN A 70 -2.27 -11.13 6.72
CA GLN A 70 -2.46 -12.55 7.02
C GLN A 70 -1.11 -13.20 7.43
N LEU A 71 -0.77 -14.38 6.92
CA LEU A 71 0.50 -15.05 7.20
C LEU A 71 1.68 -14.57 6.34
N TYR A 72 1.42 -14.13 5.11
CA TYR A 72 2.49 -13.95 4.11
C TYR A 72 2.62 -12.52 3.58
N GLY A 73 1.68 -11.64 3.89
CA GLY A 73 1.67 -10.26 3.45
C GLY A 73 2.85 -9.47 4.01
N LEU A 74 3.48 -8.68 3.16
CA LEU A 74 4.63 -7.85 3.53
C LEU A 74 4.55 -6.52 2.82
N TRP A 75 4.61 -5.45 3.61
CA TRP A 75 4.89 -4.11 3.12
C TRP A 75 6.40 -3.86 3.15
N GLN A 76 6.91 -3.24 2.09
CA GLN A 76 8.32 -2.91 1.95
C GLN A 76 8.46 -1.48 1.39
N VAL A 77 9.32 -0.68 2.00
CA VAL A 77 9.84 0.56 1.39
C VAL A 77 11.05 0.19 0.52
N ALA A 78 11.10 0.69 -0.71
CA ALA A 78 12.15 0.39 -1.68
C ALA A 78 12.31 1.56 -2.67
N ARG A 79 13.23 1.41 -3.63
CA ARG A 79 13.30 2.26 -4.83
C ARG A 79 12.63 1.55 -6.02
N PRO A 80 12.05 2.27 -6.99
CA PRO A 80 11.39 1.65 -8.15
C PRO A 80 12.27 0.64 -8.91
N ASN A 81 13.57 0.91 -8.99
CA ASN A 81 14.54 0.07 -9.72
C ASN A 81 15.14 -1.06 -8.87
N ASP A 82 14.82 -1.14 -7.57
CA ASP A 82 15.31 -2.23 -6.73
C ASP A 82 14.69 -3.55 -7.19
N PRO A 83 15.44 -4.67 -7.16
CA PRO A 83 14.91 -5.99 -7.44
C PRO A 83 13.65 -6.30 -6.62
N LEU A 84 12.70 -7.02 -7.21
CA LEU A 84 11.56 -7.55 -6.47
C LEU A 84 12.02 -8.66 -5.52
N LEU A 85 11.31 -8.82 -4.40
CA LEU A 85 11.62 -9.86 -3.43
C LEU A 85 11.40 -11.27 -4.04
N PRO A 86 12.44 -12.12 -4.11
CA PRO A 86 12.30 -13.48 -4.61
C PRO A 86 11.30 -14.29 -3.79
N GLY A 87 10.54 -15.17 -4.45
CA GLY A 87 9.55 -16.04 -3.80
C GLY A 87 8.30 -15.31 -3.30
N ARG A 88 8.15 -14.00 -3.56
CA ARG A 88 7.00 -13.20 -3.14
C ARG A 88 6.28 -12.58 -4.33
N ALA A 89 4.96 -12.72 -4.36
CA ALA A 89 4.14 -12.16 -5.44
C ALA A 89 3.87 -10.68 -5.18
N LEU A 90 4.37 -9.78 -6.03
CA LEU A 90 4.02 -8.36 -5.94
C LEU A 90 2.52 -8.18 -6.15
N ARG A 91 1.88 -7.35 -5.32
CA ARG A 91 0.44 -7.06 -5.39
C ARG A 91 0.18 -5.65 -5.88
N LEU A 92 0.86 -4.68 -5.30
CA LEU A 92 0.90 -3.29 -5.74
C LEU A 92 2.26 -2.68 -5.43
N GLU A 93 2.62 -1.68 -6.21
CA GLU A 93 3.71 -0.77 -5.96
C GLU A 93 3.26 0.64 -6.31
N LEU A 94 3.47 1.58 -5.39
CA LEU A 94 3.13 2.99 -5.52
C LEU A 94 4.38 3.80 -5.18
N GLY A 95 4.70 4.82 -5.98
CA GLY A 95 5.95 5.55 -5.84
C GLY A 95 5.85 7.03 -6.18
N HIS A 96 6.85 7.76 -5.70
CA HIS A 96 7.17 9.14 -6.04
C HIS A 96 8.68 9.22 -6.29
N GLN A 97 9.08 9.64 -7.48
CA GLN A 97 10.49 9.77 -7.87
C GLN A 97 11.31 8.50 -7.57
N ASP A 98 12.28 8.57 -6.67
CA ASP A 98 13.20 7.49 -6.33
C ASP A 98 12.72 6.60 -5.16
N ARG A 99 11.51 6.83 -4.63
CA ARG A 99 10.93 6.05 -3.53
C ARG A 99 9.64 5.36 -3.93
N CYS A 100 9.45 4.15 -3.44
CA CYS A 100 8.21 3.42 -3.57
C CYS A 100 7.90 2.55 -2.36
N ILE A 101 6.63 2.19 -2.25
CA ILE A 101 6.14 1.18 -1.32
C ILE A 101 5.60 0.01 -2.11
N ARG A 102 5.85 -1.21 -1.63
CA ARG A 102 5.47 -2.47 -2.28
C ARG A 102 4.69 -3.32 -1.30
N LEU A 103 3.54 -3.84 -1.73
CA LEU A 103 2.82 -4.89 -1.01
C LEU A 103 3.05 -6.22 -1.72
N TYR A 104 3.50 -7.21 -0.96
CA TYR A 104 3.72 -8.57 -1.45
C TYR A 104 2.79 -9.57 -0.79
N SER A 105 2.40 -10.59 -1.55
CA SER A 105 1.75 -11.84 -1.15
C SER A 105 0.41 -11.74 -0.41
N ALA A 106 0.02 -10.58 0.12
CA ALA A 106 -1.29 -10.34 0.72
C ALA A 106 -2.40 -10.70 -0.28
N THR A 107 -3.41 -11.42 0.19
CA THR A 107 -4.53 -11.92 -0.63
C THR A 107 -5.80 -11.10 -0.42
N ASP A 108 -5.96 -10.56 0.78
CA ASP A 108 -7.07 -9.69 1.16
C ASP A 108 -6.67 -8.24 0.97
N ILE A 109 -6.98 -7.74 -0.24
CA ILE A 109 -6.73 -6.36 -0.65
C ILE A 109 -7.96 -5.88 -1.40
N SER A 110 -8.47 -4.72 -1.01
CA SER A 110 -9.66 -4.12 -1.58
C SER A 110 -9.56 -2.59 -1.59
N LEU A 111 -10.34 -1.96 -2.45
CA LEU A 111 -10.41 -0.50 -2.56
C LEU A 111 -11.82 -0.05 -2.17
N TRP A 112 -11.88 0.91 -1.26
CA TRP A 112 -13.13 1.41 -0.69
C TRP A 112 -13.17 2.93 -0.72
N ARG A 113 -14.37 3.50 -0.77
CA ARG A 113 -14.53 4.93 -0.43
C ARG A 113 -14.13 5.12 1.02
N THR A 114 -13.33 6.14 1.32
CA THR A 114 -12.80 6.37 2.67
C THR A 114 -13.90 6.46 3.73
N GLN A 115 -15.05 7.07 3.38
CA GLN A 115 -16.20 7.17 4.28
C GLN A 115 -16.88 5.82 4.62
N ASN A 116 -16.59 4.77 3.85
CA ASN A 116 -17.15 3.42 4.03
C ASN A 116 -16.17 2.47 4.73
N VAL A 117 -15.02 2.96 5.17
CA VAL A 117 -14.01 2.17 5.90
C VAL A 117 -13.99 2.67 7.34
N ALA A 118 -14.40 1.80 8.28
CA ALA A 118 -14.43 2.08 9.71
C ALA A 118 -13.04 1.95 10.38
#